data_AF-A0A967T1P2-F1
#
_entry.id   AF-A0A967T1P2-F1
#
_cell.length_a   1.000
_cell.length_b   1.000
_cell.length_c   1.000
_cell.angle_alpha   90.00
_cell.angle_beta   90.00
_cell.angle_gamma   90.00
#
_symmetry.space_group_name_H-M   'P 1'
#
loop_
_entity.id
_entity.type
_entity.pdbx_description
1 polymer ?
#
loop_
_entity_poly.entity_id
_entity_poly.type
_entity_poly.pdbx_seq_one_letter_code
_entity_poly.pdbx_strand_id
1 'polypeptide(L)'
;IVGASAAGLGDIKSTPMSSLEPFPGMEIQATILNNLIGTNFITQPPTWIAILILLLISIGIPFTIAYSRPAKGGAAILGILFLIIGVGLTLFIYERIWFSTGLYLVTATVAY
;
A
#
# COMPACT_ATOMS: atom_id res chain seq x y z
N ILE A 1 20.58 16.58 -11.14
CA ILE A 1 20.86 15.25 -11.73
C ILE A 1 20.67 15.41 -13.22
N VAL A 2 21.75 15.33 -13.99
CA VAL A 2 21.66 15.27 -15.46
C VAL A 2 21.37 13.82 -15.77
N GLY A 3 20.13 13.51 -16.16
CA GLY A 3 19.70 12.14 -16.44
C GLY A 3 20.43 11.57 -17.65
N ALA A 4 20.54 10.25 -17.71
CA ALA A 4 21.03 9.50 -18.88
C ALA A 4 20.20 9.74 -20.16
N SER A 5 19.11 10.52 -20.06
CA SER A 5 18.31 11.07 -21.16
C SER A 5 18.82 12.42 -21.69
N ALA A 6 20.08 12.80 -21.41
CA ALA A 6 20.74 13.85 -22.19
C ALA A 6 20.96 13.31 -23.61
N ALA A 7 20.29 13.91 -24.59
CA ALA A 7 20.36 13.52 -26.00
C ALA A 7 21.83 13.42 -26.45
N GLY A 8 22.33 12.19 -26.63
CA GLY A 8 23.67 11.93 -27.15
C GLY A 8 24.56 10.95 -26.36
N LEU A 9 24.19 10.49 -25.16
CA LEU A 9 25.10 9.64 -24.34
C LEU A 9 24.90 8.13 -24.48
N GLY A 10 23.77 7.66 -25.02
CA GLY A 10 23.60 6.26 -25.45
C GLY A 10 23.84 5.18 -24.38
N ASP A 11 23.80 5.51 -23.09
CA ASP A 11 24.11 4.58 -21.98
C ASP A 11 22.88 3.80 -21.50
N ILE A 12 22.00 3.46 -22.45
CA ILE A 12 20.85 2.58 -22.26
C ILE A 12 21.30 1.17 -22.58
N LYS A 13 21.77 0.46 -21.56
CA LYS A 13 22.14 -0.95 -21.66
C LYS A 13 20.96 -1.81 -21.20
N SER A 14 20.53 -2.76 -22.04
CA SER A 14 19.45 -3.68 -21.68
C SER A 14 19.84 -4.49 -20.45
N THR A 15 19.09 -4.32 -19.37
CA THR A 15 19.19 -5.13 -18.15
C THR A 15 17.92 -5.94 -17.98
N PRO A 16 17.91 -7.03 -17.19
CA PRO A 16 16.70 -7.84 -16.96
C PRO A 16 15.51 -7.04 -16.40
N MET A 17 15.76 -5.85 -15.84
CA MET A 17 14.78 -4.92 -15.31
C MET A 17 14.25 -3.92 -16.36
N SER A 18 14.79 -3.94 -17.58
CA SER A 18 14.49 -3.05 -18.71
C SER A 18 13.57 -3.73 -19.74
N SER A 19 12.72 -4.65 -19.31
CA SER A 19 11.92 -5.50 -20.21
C SER A 19 10.78 -4.76 -20.92
N LEU A 20 10.33 -3.62 -20.38
CA LEU A 20 9.18 -2.86 -20.90
C LEU A 20 9.57 -1.45 -21.37
N GLU A 21 10.44 -0.74 -20.65
CA GLU A 21 10.99 0.55 -21.05
C GLU A 21 12.48 0.65 -20.69
N PRO A 22 13.32 1.35 -21.47
CA PRO A 22 14.71 1.63 -21.13
C PRO A 22 14.78 2.47 -19.86
N PHE A 23 15.01 1.82 -18.72
CA PHE A 23 15.14 2.50 -17.43
C PHE A 23 16.63 2.56 -17.06
N PRO A 24 17.29 3.73 -17.15
CA PRO A 24 18.71 3.85 -16.84
C PRO A 24 18.94 3.50 -15.37
N GLY A 25 19.95 2.66 -15.09
CA GLY A 25 20.32 2.33 -13.71
C GLY A 25 20.66 3.56 -12.85
N MET A 26 21.10 4.65 -13.48
CA MET A 26 21.36 5.94 -12.84
C MET A 26 20.10 6.61 -12.27
N GLU A 27 18.91 6.39 -12.85
CA GLU A 27 17.65 6.95 -12.33
C GLU A 27 17.21 6.26 -11.05
N ILE A 28 17.48 4.96 -10.92
CA ILE A 28 17.25 4.19 -9.70
C ILE A 28 18.16 4.73 -8.58
N GLN A 29 19.46 4.89 -8.86
CA GLN A 29 20.42 5.40 -7.88
C GLN A 29 20.13 6.86 -7.48
N ALA A 30 19.76 7.70 -8.45
CA ALA A 30 19.31 9.07 -8.22
C ALA A 30 18.07 9.13 -7.31
N THR A 31 17.11 8.24 -7.53
CA THR A 31 15.88 8.15 -6.73
C THR A 31 16.18 7.72 -5.29
N ILE A 32 17.06 6.72 -5.11
CA ILE A 32 17.50 6.29 -3.78
C ILE A 32 18.21 7.44 -3.05
N LEU A 33 19.17 8.11 -3.69
CA LEU A 33 19.89 9.23 -3.10
C LEU A 33 18.95 10.39 -2.72
N ASN A 34 17.97 10.69 -3.57
CA ASN A 34 16.97 11.71 -3.29
C ASN A 34 16.07 11.34 -2.11
N ASN A 35 15.70 10.06 -1.96
CA ASN A 35 14.94 9.60 -0.80
C ASN A 35 15.77 9.64 0.50
N LEU A 36 17.08 9.35 0.43
CA LEU A 36 18.00 9.44 1.56
C LEU A 36 18.19 10.89 2.03
N ILE A 37 18.43 11.81 1.10
CA ILE A 37 18.63 13.24 1.41
C ILE A 37 17.32 13.88 1.90
N GLY A 38 16.20 13.55 1.26
CA GLY A 38 14.89 14.08 1.61
C GLY A 38 14.19 13.37 2.77
N THR A 39 14.83 12.34 3.37
CA THR A 39 14.24 11.50 4.44
C THR A 39 12.86 10.91 4.10
N ASN A 40 12.59 10.69 2.81
CA ASN A 40 11.29 10.29 2.28
C ASN A 40 11.06 8.78 2.37
N PHE A 41 11.26 8.20 3.56
CA PHE A 41 11.13 6.77 3.75
C PHE A 41 9.67 6.35 3.88
N ILE A 42 9.31 5.26 3.19
CA ILE A 42 8.05 4.56 3.42
C ILE A 42 8.21 3.77 4.72
N THR A 43 7.37 4.06 5.71
CA THR A 43 7.40 3.37 7.00
C THR A 43 6.25 2.40 7.10
N GLN A 44 6.43 1.34 7.89
CA GLN A 44 5.36 0.38 8.19
C GLN A 44 4.97 0.54 9.65
N PRO A 45 3.67 0.44 9.98
CA PRO A 45 3.24 0.44 11.36
C PRO A 45 3.82 -0.77 12.10
N PRO A 46 4.13 -0.65 13.40
CA PRO A 46 4.62 -1.77 14.19
C PRO A 46 3.60 -2.91 14.23
N THR A 47 4.11 -4.14 14.27
CA THR A 47 3.31 -5.37 14.12
C THR A 47 2.17 -5.48 15.13
N TRP A 48 2.33 -4.94 16.35
CA TRP A 48 1.28 -4.96 17.37
C TRP A 48 0.04 -4.17 16.96
N ILE A 49 0.18 -3.07 16.22
CA ILE A 49 -0.97 -2.31 15.68
C ILE A 49 -1.71 -3.16 14.66
N ALA A 50 -0.97 -3.85 13.79
CA ALA A 50 -1.57 -4.72 12.79
C ALA A 50 -2.37 -5.86 13.46
N ILE A 51 -1.82 -6.49 14.50
CA ILE A 51 -2.50 -7.53 15.28
C ILE A 51 -3.77 -6.99 15.94
N LEU A 52 -3.71 -5.79 16.53
CA LEU A 52 -4.86 -5.16 17.16
C LEU A 52 -5.99 -4.92 16.15
N ILE A 53 -5.67 -4.38 14.98
CA ILE A 53 -6.65 -4.14 13.91
C ILE A 53 -7.24 -5.45 13.40
N LEU A 54 -6.42 -6.49 13.21
CA LEU A 54 -6.90 -7.82 12.84
C LEU A 54 -7.89 -8.37 13.86
N LEU A 55 -7.56 -8.28 15.15
CA LEU A 55 -8.44 -8.75 16.23
C LEU A 55 -9.76 -7.96 16.26
N LEU A 56 -9.72 -6.65 16.05
CA LEU A 56 -10.92 -5.82 15.93
C LEU A 56 -11.81 -6.23 14.75
N ILE A 57 -11.22 -6.48 13.58
CA ILE A 57 -11.96 -6.92 12.39
C ILE A 57 -12.57 -8.30 12.62
N SER A 58 -11.78 -9.25 13.13
CA SER A 58 -12.20 -10.64 13.38
C SER A 58 -13.30 -10.77 14.43
N ILE A 59 -13.37 -9.89 15.43
CA ILE A 59 -14.43 -9.93 16.44
C ILE A 59 -15.59 -9.00 16.07
N GLY A 60 -15.28 -7.82 15.53
CA GLY A 60 -16.26 -6.79 15.22
C GLY A 60 -17.23 -7.19 14.12
N ILE A 61 -16.74 -7.78 13.03
CA ILE A 61 -17.60 -8.15 11.90
C ILE A 61 -18.63 -9.22 12.31
N PRO A 62 -18.25 -10.37 12.91
CA PRO A 62 -19.23 -11.37 13.34
C PRO A 62 -20.24 -10.84 14.35
N PHE A 63 -19.80 -10.00 15.29
CA PHE A 63 -20.68 -9.40 16.30
C PHE A 63 -21.73 -8.47 15.66
N THR A 64 -21.31 -7.65 14.69
CA THR A 64 -22.23 -6.76 13.97
C THR A 64 -23.23 -7.52 13.11
N ILE A 65 -22.83 -8.65 12.52
CA ILE A 65 -23.70 -9.53 11.74
C ILE A 65 -24.72 -10.23 12.65
N ALA A 66 -24.27 -10.77 13.79
CA ALA A 66 -25.13 -11.46 14.75
C ALA A 66 -26.32 -10.60 15.23
N TYR A 67 -26.14 -9.27 15.28
CA TYR A 67 -27.18 -8.32 15.69
C TYR A 67 -27.95 -7.67 14.53
N SER A 68 -27.53 -7.86 13.28
CA SER A 68 -28.07 -7.17 12.11
C SER A 68 -28.88 -8.07 11.19
N ARG A 69 -29.90 -7.48 10.52
CA ARG A 69 -30.63 -8.18 9.45
C ARG A 69 -29.69 -8.43 8.24
N PRO A 70 -29.80 -9.57 7.55
CA PRO A 70 -28.85 -10.00 6.50
C PRO A 70 -28.68 -8.97 5.36
N ALA A 71 -29.74 -8.26 4.97
CA ALA A 71 -29.65 -7.22 3.94
C ALA A 71 -28.81 -5.99 4.37
N LYS A 72 -28.77 -5.67 5.66
CA LYS A 72 -27.94 -4.55 6.19
C LYS A 72 -26.49 -4.98 6.40
N GLY A 73 -26.25 -6.26 6.71
CA GLY A 73 -24.90 -6.82 6.84
C GLY A 73 -24.09 -6.71 5.56
N GLY A 74 -24.69 -7.04 4.41
CA GLY A 74 -24.03 -6.93 3.11
C GLY A 74 -23.60 -5.50 2.74
N ALA A 75 -24.43 -4.50 3.04
CA ALA A 75 -24.07 -3.10 2.84
C ALA A 75 -22.97 -2.64 3.82
N ALA A 76 -23.00 -3.13 5.07
CA ALA A 76 -22.00 -2.81 6.08
C ALA A 76 -20.61 -3.33 5.70
N ILE A 77 -20.50 -4.58 5.22
CA ILE A 77 -19.20 -5.14 4.81
C ILE A 77 -18.62 -4.39 3.61
N LEU A 78 -19.43 -4.03 2.62
CA LEU A 78 -18.98 -3.19 1.50
C LEU A 78 -18.43 -1.85 1.99
N GLY A 79 -19.13 -1.20 2.93
CA GLY A 79 -18.66 0.04 3.56
C GLY A 79 -17.31 -0.13 4.26
N ILE A 80 -17.12 -1.23 5.00
CA ILE A 80 -15.86 -1.55 5.69
C ILE A 80 -14.72 -1.75 4.69
N LEU A 81 -14.96 -2.46 3.58
CA LEU A 81 -13.94 -2.67 2.54
C LEU A 81 -13.51 -1.35 1.90
N PHE A 82 -14.46 -0.48 1.55
CA PHE A 82 -14.15 0.86 1.03
C PHE A 82 -13.38 1.71 2.05
N LEU A 83 -13.74 1.61 3.33
CA LEU A 83 -13.05 2.32 4.41
C LEU A 83 -11.58 1.85 4.52
N ILE A 84 -11.33 0.54 4.51
CA ILE A 84 -9.97 -0.04 4.57
C ILE A 84 -9.11 0.50 3.42
N ILE A 85 -9.67 0.54 2.20
CA ILE A 85 -8.97 1.08 1.02
C ILE A 85 -8.71 2.59 1.18
N GLY A 86 -9.72 3.36 1.59
CA GLY A 86 -9.59 4.80 1.77
C GLY A 86 -8.55 5.17 2.84
N VAL A 87 -8.56 4.48 3.98
CA VAL A 87 -7.56 4.68 5.05
C VAL A 87 -6.17 4.30 4.55
N GLY A 88 -6.02 3.16 3.85
CA GLY A 88 -4.73 2.76 3.29
C GLY A 88 -4.17 3.79 2.29
N LEU A 89 -5.01 4.31 1.40
CA LEU A 89 -4.60 5.32 0.41
C LEU A 89 -4.23 6.65 1.06
N THR A 90 -5.03 7.14 2.02
CA THR A 90 -4.76 8.41 2.71
C THR A 90 -3.47 8.35 3.53
N LEU A 91 -3.25 7.27 4.28
CA LEU A 91 -2.01 7.06 5.02
C LEU A 91 -0.78 6.96 4.10
N PHE A 92 -0.94 6.34 2.93
CA PHE A 92 0.15 6.23 1.98
C PHE A 92 0.50 7.57 1.31
N ILE A 93 -0.51 8.35 0.92
CA ILE A 93 -0.31 9.62 0.20
C ILE A 93 0.25 10.70 1.13
N TYR A 94 -0.33 10.86 2.32
CA TYR A 94 0.01 11.97 3.21
C TYR A 94 1.16 11.64 4.17
N GLU A 95 1.13 10.44 4.75
CA GLU A 95 2.09 10.05 5.81
C GLU A 95 3.19 9.12 5.29
N ARG A 96 3.11 8.66 4.03
CA ARG A 96 4.01 7.62 3.46
C ARG A 96 4.04 6.35 4.30
N ILE A 97 2.98 6.09 5.05
CA ILE A 97 2.84 4.88 5.86
C ILE A 97 2.23 3.81 4.99
N TRP A 98 2.99 2.74 4.75
CA TRP A 98 2.47 1.57 4.06
C TRP A 98 1.66 0.71 5.03
N PHE A 99 0.35 0.76 4.84
CA PHE A 99 -0.60 -0.08 5.53
C PHE A 99 -0.87 -1.32 4.68
N SER A 100 -0.81 -2.53 5.26
CA SER A 100 -1.02 -3.79 4.52
C SER A 100 -2.51 -4.00 4.18
N THR A 101 -3.04 -3.14 3.29
CA THR A 101 -4.46 -3.10 2.91
C THR A 101 -4.96 -4.47 2.44
N GLY A 102 -4.14 -5.23 1.71
CA GLY A 102 -4.49 -6.58 1.27
C GLY A 102 -4.78 -7.55 2.40
N LEU A 103 -4.00 -7.52 3.49
CA LEU A 103 -4.20 -8.38 4.65
C LEU A 103 -5.54 -8.09 5.35
N TYR A 104 -5.85 -6.81 5.52
CA TYR A 104 -7.10 -6.39 6.18
C TYR A 104 -8.33 -6.66 5.32
N LEU A 105 -8.21 -6.55 3.99
CA LEU A 105 -9.30 -6.93 3.07
C LEU A 105 -9.60 -8.42 3.16
N VAL A 106 -8.58 -9.28 3.11
CA VAL A 106 -8.76 -10.74 3.21
C VAL A 106 -9.41 -11.10 4.54
N THR A 107 -8.89 -10.57 5.65
CA THR A 107 -9.45 -10.85 6.97
C THR A 107 -10.88 -10.34 7.14
N ALA A 108 -11.22 -9.18 6.58
CA ALA A 108 -12.60 -8.69 6.58
C ALA A 108 -13.54 -9.59 5.77
N THR A 109 -13.10 -10.11 4.62
CA THR A 109 -13.92 -11.04 3.82
C THR A 109 -14.08 -12.41 4.47
N VAL A 110 -13.06 -12.90 5.20
CA VAL A 110 -13.12 -14.18 5.92
C VAL A 110 -13.99 -14.08 7.18
N ALA A 111 -14.06 -12.90 7.80
CA ALA A 111 -14.82 -12.67 9.02
C ALA A 111 -16.32 -12.43 8.78
N TYR A 112 -16.75 -12.16 7.53
CA TYR A 112 -18.15 -12.00 7.13
C TYR A 112 -18.80 -13.35 6.82
#